data_AF-A0A561Q5B1-F1
#
_entry.id   AF-A0A561Q5B1-F1
#
_cell.length_a   1.000
_cell.length_b   1.000
_cell.length_c   1.000
_cell.angle_alpha   90.00
_cell.angle_beta   90.00
_cell.angle_gamma   90.00
#
_symmetry.space_group_name_H-M   'P 1'
#
loop_
_entity.id
_entity.type
_entity.pdbx_description
1 polymer ?
#
loop_
_entity_poly.entity_id
_entity_poly.type
_entity_poly.pdbx_seq_one_letter_code
_entity_poly.pdbx_strand_id
1 'polypeptide(L)'
;MSENKDTILWDRFRQGEEQALYSLYDKYYHLLFFLGLKICARSEPVKDCIQQVFLYLWEKRTGLDTVTNVRSYIITSFKRRLLLQLQQEKKDNGLLSLWMEMQKLKTVLP
;
A
#
# COMPACT_ATOMS: atom_id res chain seq x y z
N MET A 1 28.58 11.94 -12.84
CA MET A 1 27.59 10.86 -12.63
C MET A 1 26.57 11.38 -11.64
N SER A 2 25.33 11.61 -12.08
CA SER A 2 24.27 12.12 -11.20
C SER A 2 23.93 11.05 -10.18
N GLU A 3 24.35 11.25 -8.93
CA GLU A 3 23.93 10.45 -7.80
C GLU A 3 22.39 10.42 -7.76
N ASN A 4 21.78 9.23 -7.75
CA ASN A 4 20.34 9.12 -7.78
C ASN A 4 19.81 9.56 -6.41
N LYS A 5 19.26 10.79 -6.32
CA LYS A 5 18.74 11.35 -5.07
C LYS A 5 17.83 10.39 -4.31
N ASP A 6 17.10 9.51 -5.02
CA ASP A 6 16.25 8.52 -4.38
C ASP A 6 17.03 7.41 -3.69
N THR A 7 18.15 6.93 -4.26
CA THR A 7 18.97 5.91 -3.60
C THR A 7 19.64 6.47 -2.35
N ILE A 8 20.04 7.76 -2.37
CA ILE A 8 20.56 8.44 -1.17
C ILE A 8 19.49 8.49 -0.07
N LEU A 9 18.27 8.92 -0.40
CA LEU A 9 17.15 8.93 0.55
C LEU A 9 16.84 7.51 1.03
N TRP A 10 16.96 6.52 0.14
CA TRP A 10 16.73 5.12 0.47
C TRP A 10 17.71 4.61 1.54
N ASP A 11 18.99 4.86 1.33
CA ASP A 11 20.03 4.40 2.25
C ASP A 11 19.96 5.13 3.60
N ARG A 12 19.63 6.43 3.58
CA ARG A 12 19.42 7.22 4.80
C ARG A 12 18.23 6.72 5.63
N PHE A 13 17.07 6.45 5.03
CA PHE A 13 15.94 5.96 5.84
C PHE A 13 16.23 4.57 6.41
N ARG A 14 16.95 3.70 5.67
CA ARG A 14 17.35 2.38 6.16
C ARG A 14 18.22 2.48 7.41
N GLN A 15 19.04 3.52 7.51
CA GLN A 15 19.85 3.84 8.68
C GLN A 15 19.05 4.46 9.83
N GLY A 16 17.73 4.66 9.66
CA GLY A 16 16.84 5.18 10.68
C GLY A 16 16.55 6.67 10.56
N GLU A 17 16.97 7.35 9.50
CA GLU A 17 16.66 8.76 9.29
C GLU A 17 15.19 8.94 8.84
N GLU A 18 14.33 9.33 9.78
CA GLU A 18 12.89 9.49 9.55
C GLU A 18 12.59 10.55 8.47
N GLN A 19 13.36 11.64 8.45
CA GLN A 19 13.22 12.71 7.45
C GLN A 19 13.44 12.21 6.01
N ALA A 20 14.29 11.19 5.82
CA ALA A 20 14.51 10.59 4.52
C ALA A 20 13.28 9.80 4.06
N LEU A 21 12.58 9.11 4.98
CA LEU A 21 11.31 8.45 4.68
C LEU A 21 10.23 9.47 4.32
N TYR A 22 10.09 10.56 5.08
CA TYR A 22 9.14 11.63 4.75
C TYR A 22 9.41 12.24 3.38
N SER A 23 10.68 12.44 3.04
CA SER A 23 11.07 12.95 1.72
C SER A 23 10.67 11.99 0.59
N LEU A 24 10.76 10.68 0.82
CA LEU A 24 10.24 9.67 -0.12
C LEU A 24 8.71 9.70 -0.18
N TYR A 25 8.04 9.83 0.97
CA TYR A 25 6.59 9.93 1.05
C TYR A 25 6.07 11.09 0.19
N ASP A 26 6.51 12.31 0.46
CA ASP A 26 6.09 13.52 -0.25
C ASP A 26 6.35 13.41 -1.75
N LYS A 27 7.51 12.87 -2.13
CA LYS A 27 7.89 12.70 -3.54
C LYS A 27 6.97 11.72 -4.29
N TYR A 28 6.57 10.62 -3.65
CA TYR A 28 5.84 9.55 -4.31
C TYR A 28 4.33 9.59 -4.09
N TYR A 29 3.84 10.31 -3.08
CA TYR A 29 2.43 10.34 -2.70
C TYR A 29 1.50 10.61 -3.88
N HIS A 30 1.69 11.73 -4.59
CA HIS A 30 0.82 12.11 -5.70
C HIS A 30 0.84 11.11 -6.86
N LEU A 31 2.01 10.54 -7.15
CA LEU A 31 2.15 9.52 -8.18
C LEU A 31 1.40 8.24 -7.81
N LEU A 32 1.59 7.75 -6.58
CA LEU A 32 0.90 6.54 -6.10
C LEU A 32 -0.60 6.78 -6.01
N PHE A 33 -1.03 7.96 -5.56
CA PHE A 33 -2.45 8.32 -5.49
C PHE A 33 -3.10 8.29 -6.87
N PHE A 34 -2.47 8.92 -7.87
CA PHE A 34 -2.94 8.89 -9.25
C PHE A 34 -2.99 7.47 -9.83
N LEU A 35 -1.94 6.67 -9.63
CA LEU A 35 -1.92 5.28 -10.09
C LEU A 35 -2.97 4.43 -9.38
N GLY A 36 -3.18 4.65 -8.08
CA GLY A 36 -4.17 3.97 -7.27
C GLY A 36 -5.59 4.26 -7.71
N LEU A 37 -5.91 5.52 -8.01
CA LEU A 37 -7.23 5.91 -8.52
C LEU A 37 -7.57 5.26 -9.87
N LYS A 38 -6.56 4.98 -10.70
CA LYS A 38 -6.75 4.20 -11.94
C LYS A 38 -7.06 2.73 -11.70
N ILE A 39 -6.66 2.17 -10.56
CA ILE A 39 -6.90 0.77 -10.19
C ILE A 39 -8.22 0.64 -9.41
N CYS A 40 -8.45 1.55 -8.47
CA CYS A 40 -9.62 1.62 -7.61
C CYS A 40 -10.13 3.05 -7.63
N ALA A 41 -11.31 3.28 -8.22
CA ALA A 41 -11.92 4.60 -8.34
C ALA A 41 -12.39 5.22 -6.99
N ARG A 42 -11.83 4.78 -5.86
CA ARG A 42 -12.14 5.25 -4.51
C ARG A 42 -10.86 5.81 -3.88
N SER A 43 -10.93 7.05 -3.38
CA SER A 43 -9.77 7.73 -2.78
C SER A 43 -9.33 7.11 -1.47
N GLU A 44 -10.27 6.73 -0.59
CA GLU A 44 -9.97 6.30 0.77
C GLU A 44 -9.07 5.06 0.83
N PRO A 45 -9.40 3.95 0.13
CA PRO A 45 -8.55 2.75 0.12
C PRO A 45 -7.17 3.03 -0.48
N VAL A 46 -7.07 3.97 -1.42
CA VAL A 46 -5.80 4.35 -2.04
C VAL A 46 -4.92 5.09 -1.04
N LYS A 47 -5.46 6.09 -0.33
CA LYS A 47 -4.72 6.84 0.70
C LYS A 47 -4.25 5.93 1.82
N ASP A 48 -5.15 5.08 2.32
CA ASP A 48 -4.83 4.10 3.37
C ASP A 48 -3.72 3.15 2.90
N CYS A 49 -3.83 2.60 1.68
CA CYS A 49 -2.78 1.75 1.13
C CYS A 49 -1.43 2.47 0.99
N ILE A 50 -1.40 3.75 0.62
CA ILE A 50 -0.15 4.53 0.57
C ILE A 50 0.44 4.64 1.98
N GLN A 51 -0.36 5.04 2.97
CA GLN A 51 0.06 5.14 4.37
C GLN A 51 0.66 3.82 4.86
N GLN A 52 -0.04 2.71 4.59
CA GLN A 52 0.37 1.36 4.96
C GLN A 52 1.68 0.93 4.29
N VAL A 53 1.94 1.34 3.04
CA VAL A 53 3.22 1.06 2.37
C VAL A 53 4.36 1.76 3.09
N PHE A 54 4.22 3.04 3.39
CA PHE A 54 5.30 3.78 4.05
C PHE A 54 5.50 3.36 5.51
N LEU A 55 4.44 3.01 6.23
CA LEU A 55 4.54 2.41 7.56
C LEU A 55 5.31 1.09 7.50
N TYR A 56 4.98 0.21 6.55
CA TYR A 56 5.70 -1.05 6.34
C TYR A 56 7.18 -0.83 6.02
N LEU A 57 7.50 0.15 5.17
CA LEU A 57 8.89 0.50 4.87
C LEU A 57 9.65 0.93 6.12
N TRP A 58 9.03 1.74 6.98
CA TRP A 58 9.61 2.16 8.25
C TRP A 58 9.86 0.99 9.19
N GLU A 59 8.85 0.13 9.39
CA GLU A 59 8.93 -1.05 10.26
C GLU A 59 10.02 -2.03 9.82
N LYS A 60 10.20 -2.20 8.51
CA LYS A 60 11.17 -3.15 7.93
C LYS A 60 12.52 -2.55 7.57
N ARG A 61 12.73 -1.24 7.81
CA ARG A 61 13.88 -0.47 7.30
C ARG A 61 15.25 -1.11 7.53
N THR A 62 15.48 -1.74 8.68
CA THR A 62 16.78 -2.34 9.04
C THR A 62 17.10 -3.63 8.27
N GLY A 63 16.07 -4.32 7.77
CA GLY A 63 16.20 -5.56 7.01
C GLY A 63 15.94 -5.42 5.51
N LEU A 64 15.66 -4.22 5.02
CA LEU A 64 15.55 -3.96 3.58
C LEU A 64 16.92 -3.93 2.94
N ASP A 65 17.04 -4.37 1.69
CA ASP A 65 18.26 -4.28 0.88
C ASP A 65 18.39 -2.93 0.16
N THR A 66 19.58 -2.65 -0.35
CA THR A 66 19.80 -1.49 -1.21
C THR A 66 19.08 -1.75 -2.52
N VAL A 67 18.41 -0.74 -3.08
CA VAL A 67 17.68 -0.90 -4.33
C VAL A 67 18.29 -0.01 -5.41
N THR A 68 18.48 -0.56 -6.60
CA THR A 68 18.96 0.18 -7.77
C THR A 68 17.91 1.14 -8.31
N ASN A 69 16.62 0.82 -8.13
CA ASN A 69 15.49 1.63 -8.58
C ASN A 69 14.40 1.73 -7.50
N VAL A 70 14.54 2.74 -6.63
CA VAL A 70 13.61 3.07 -5.54
C VAL A 70 12.19 3.30 -6.05
N ARG A 71 12.04 4.06 -7.14
CA ARG A 71 10.74 4.35 -7.75
C ARG A 71 9.99 3.07 -8.10
N SER A 72 10.65 2.16 -8.83
CA SER A 72 10.06 0.90 -9.24
C SER A 72 9.70 0.03 -8.04
N TYR A 73 10.55 -0.01 -7.01
CA TYR A 73 10.28 -0.74 -5.78
C TYR A 73 9.02 -0.23 -5.08
N ILE A 74 8.93 1.08 -4.83
CA ILE A 74 7.79 1.71 -4.14
C ILE A 74 6.49 1.49 -4.93
N ILE A 75 6.50 1.75 -6.25
CA ILE A 75 5.31 1.56 -7.09
C ILE A 75 4.86 0.09 -7.10
N THR A 76 5.80 -0.85 -7.18
CA THR A 76 5.49 -2.28 -7.21
C THR A 76 4.90 -2.75 -5.88
N SER A 77 5.52 -2.36 -4.77
CA SER A 77 5.04 -2.65 -3.41
C SER A 77 3.64 -2.10 -3.18
N PHE A 78 3.40 -0.85 -3.60
CA PHE A 78 2.09 -0.22 -3.54
C PHE A 78 1.04 -0.95 -4.35
N LYS A 79 1.28 -1.20 -5.65
CA LYS A 79 0.31 -1.89 -6.52
C LYS A 79 -0.04 -3.28 -6.00
N ARG A 80 0.96 -4.04 -5.55
CA ARG A 80 0.75 -5.38 -4.98
C ARG A 80 -0.15 -5.31 -3.75
N ARG A 81 0.14 -4.42 -2.80
CA ARG A 81 -0.66 -4.27 -1.58
C ARG A 81 -2.08 -3.81 -1.87
N LEU A 82 -2.26 -2.82 -2.76
CA LEU A 82 -3.59 -2.33 -3.15
C LEU A 82 -4.42 -3.46 -3.80
N LEU A 83 -3.84 -4.23 -4.71
CA LEU A 83 -4.55 -5.34 -5.35
C LEU A 83 -4.96 -6.42 -4.35
N LEU A 84 -4.08 -6.77 -3.40
CA LEU A 84 -4.39 -7.74 -2.35
C LEU A 84 -5.52 -7.23 -1.43
N GLN A 85 -5.48 -5.96 -1.03
CA GLN A 85 -6.53 -5.35 -0.22
C GLN A 85 -7.90 -5.41 -0.93
N LEU A 86 -7.95 -5.04 -2.21
CA LEU A 86 -9.19 -5.09 -2.99
C LEU A 86 -9.69 -6.52 -3.21
N GLN A 87 -8.80 -7.49 -3.34
CA GLN A 87 -9.17 -8.91 -3.39
C GLN A 87 -9.76 -9.38 -2.06
N GLN A 88 -9.18 -8.96 -0.93
CA GLN A 88 -9.69 -9.30 0.39
C GLN A 88 -11.06 -8.67 0.65
N GLU A 89 -11.23 -7.38 0.37
CA GLU A 89 -12.53 -6.68 0.48
C GLU A 89 -13.63 -7.39 -0.32
N LYS A 90 -13.32 -7.88 -1.52
CA LYS A 90 -14.28 -8.65 -2.33
C LYS A 90 -14.67 -9.98 -1.68
N LYS A 91 -13.71 -10.70 -1.08
CA LYS A 91 -13.97 -11.96 -0.37
C LYS A 91 -14.81 -11.72 0.88
N ASP A 92 -14.48 -10.68 1.66
CA ASP A 92 -15.18 -10.34 2.88
C ASP A 92 -16.63 -9.93 2.58
N ASN A 93 -16.84 -9.14 1.53
CA ASN A 93 -18.19 -8.77 1.07
C ASN A 93 -18.98 -9.98 0.54
N GLY A 94 -18.32 -10.92 -0.17
CA GLY A 94 -18.95 -12.14 -0.65
C GLY A 94 -19.34 -13.11 0.47
N LEU A 95 -18.49 -13.23 1.49
CA LEU A 95 -18.84 -13.96 2.71
C LEU A 95 -19.97 -13.25 3.44
N LEU A 96 -19.89 -11.93 3.62
CA LEU A 96 -20.95 -11.17 4.28
C LEU A 96 -22.30 -11.35 3.56
N SER A 97 -22.33 -11.33 2.22
CA SER A 97 -23.56 -11.58 1.47
C SER A 97 -24.09 -13.00 1.69
N LEU A 98 -23.21 -14.01 1.69
CA LEU A 98 -23.59 -15.40 1.98
C LEU A 98 -24.10 -15.56 3.42
N TRP A 99 -23.43 -14.94 4.38
CA TRP A 99 -23.84 -14.94 5.80
C TRP A 99 -25.19 -14.25 5.99
N MET A 100 -25.41 -13.12 5.31
CA MET A 100 -26.70 -12.42 5.30
C MET A 100 -27.81 -13.29 4.67
N GLU A 101 -27.52 -14.01 3.58
CA GLU A 101 -28.46 -14.98 2.97
C GLU A 101 -28.76 -16.16 3.91
N MET A 102 -27.74 -16.71 4.58
CA MET A 102 -27.91 -17.79 5.54
C MET A 102 -28.71 -17.37 6.78
N GLN A 103 -28.59 -16.11 7.22
CA GLN A 103 -29.43 -15.57 8.30
C GLN A 103 -30.90 -15.41 7.88
N LYS A 104 -31.16 -15.02 6.63
CA LYS A 104 -32.53 -14.99 6.08
C LYS A 104 -33.15 -16.38 6.02
N LEU A 105 -32.37 -17.42 5.71
CA LEU A 105 -32.86 -18.81 5.69
C LEU A 105 -33.20 -19.35 7.09
N LYS A 106 -32.50 -18.90 8.14
CA LYS A 106 -32.77 -19.30 9.54
C LYS A 106 -34.00 -18.64 10.17
N THR A 107 -34.52 -17.56 9.58
CA THR A 107 -35.68 -16.80 10.12
C THR A 107 -37.01 -17.21 9.50
N VAL A 108 -36.99 -18.11 8.50
CA VAL A 108 -38.18 -18.59 7.75
C VAL A 108 -38.55 -20.04 8.09
N LEU A 109 -37.77 -20.74 8.92
CA LEU A 109 -38.13 -22.07 9.42
C LEU A 109 -38.78 -21.95 10.82
N PRO A 110 -40.02 -22.45 11.02
CA PRO A 110 -40.65 -22.55 12.33
C PRO A 110 -39.99 -23.59 13.23
#